data_AF-A0A379LPK5-F1
#
_entry.id   AF-A0A379LPK5-F1
#
_cell.length_a   1.000
_cell.length_b   1.000
_cell.length_c   1.000
_cell.angle_alpha   90.00
_cell.angle_beta   90.00
_cell.angle_gamma   90.00
#
_symmetry.space_group_name_H-M   'P 1'
#
loop_
_entity.id
_entity.type
_entity.pdbx_description
1 polymer ?
#
loop_
_entity_poly.entity_id
_entity_poly.type
_entity_poly.pdbx_seq_one_letter_code
_entity_poly.pdbx_strand_id
1 'polypeptide(L)'
;MGEVGGMLTRGGIQSMFFTQTIVILALSLGGLLKTLGILPALLEGMRDKLTTAGQAIFAAAMSALSINVLIGEQYLSILLSGTAFRPTFERLSLHPKNLSRTIEDAGTVINPLVPWSVCGVFISQALEVPVLEYLPYAFFCYLSLLLTILFGFSGITISRLDKQS
;
A
#
# COMPACT_ATOMS: atom_id res chain seq x y z
N MET A 1 -26.81 -26.72 21.60
CA MET A 1 -25.39 -26.27 21.55
C MET A 1 -24.77 -26.55 20.17
N GLY A 2 -25.46 -26.21 19.07
CA GLY A 2 -25.02 -26.55 17.70
C GLY A 2 -24.50 -25.36 16.88
N GLU A 3 -24.91 -24.13 17.20
CA GLU A 3 -24.56 -22.95 16.38
C GLU A 3 -23.27 -22.25 16.85
N VAL A 4 -22.93 -22.35 18.14
CA VAL A 4 -21.69 -21.77 18.70
C VAL A 4 -20.45 -22.54 18.24
N GLY A 5 -20.58 -23.85 18.00
CA GLY A 5 -19.50 -24.70 17.50
C GLY A 5 -19.09 -24.33 16.07
N GLY A 6 -20.02 -23.94 15.20
CA GLY A 6 -19.72 -23.48 13.85
C GLY A 6 -18.96 -22.15 13.81
N MET A 7 -19.23 -21.26 14.78
CA MET A 7 -18.49 -20.01 14.94
C MET A 7 -17.05 -20.22 15.45
N LEU A 8 -16.82 -21.25 16.29
CA LEU A 8 -15.47 -21.64 16.72
C LEU A 8 -14.72 -22.48 15.68
N THR A 9 -15.43 -23.22 14.83
CA THR A 9 -14.85 -24.22 13.90
C THR A 9 -14.98 -23.79 12.44
N ARG A 10 -14.90 -22.47 12.17
CA ARG A 10 -14.89 -21.89 10.81
C ARG A 10 -13.56 -22.17 10.06
N GLY A 11 -13.01 -23.37 10.24
CA GLY A 11 -11.77 -23.81 9.59
C GLY A 11 -10.54 -22.97 9.95
N GLY A 12 -10.49 -22.32 11.12
CA GLY A 12 -9.50 -21.31 11.54
C GLY A 12 -8.12 -21.42 10.87
N ILE A 13 -7.29 -22.40 11.24
CA ILE A 13 -5.95 -22.56 10.65
C ILE A 13 -6.01 -23.11 9.21
N GLN A 14 -6.91 -24.05 8.92
CA GLN A 14 -6.96 -24.74 7.62
C GLN A 14 -7.41 -23.84 6.46
N SER A 15 -8.29 -22.88 6.73
CA SER A 15 -8.78 -21.87 5.78
C SER A 15 -7.85 -20.66 5.71
N MET A 16 -7.13 -20.35 6.80
CA MET A 16 -6.05 -19.34 6.80
C MET A 16 -4.77 -19.84 6.11
N PHE A 17 -4.54 -21.15 5.99
CA PHE A 17 -3.34 -21.71 5.37
C PHE A 17 -3.12 -21.19 3.95
N PHE A 18 -4.19 -21.05 3.16
CA PHE A 18 -4.12 -20.49 1.80
C PHE A 18 -3.62 -19.04 1.83
N THR A 19 -4.23 -18.19 2.67
CA THR A 19 -3.82 -16.80 2.86
C THR A 19 -2.38 -16.71 3.38
N GLN A 20 -2.00 -17.60 4.31
CA GLN A 20 -0.67 -17.64 4.90
C GLN A 20 0.40 -18.07 3.90
N THR A 21 0.10 -19.02 3.00
CA THR A 21 0.99 -19.39 1.90
C THR A 21 1.18 -18.23 0.93
N ILE A 22 0.12 -17.50 0.57
CA ILE A 22 0.22 -16.29 -0.26
C ILE A 22 1.11 -15.26 0.42
N VAL A 23 0.93 -15.02 1.73
CA VAL A 23 1.77 -14.09 2.50
C VAL A 23 3.24 -14.49 2.48
N ILE A 24 3.56 -15.77 2.71
CA ILE A 24 4.96 -16.25 2.71
C ILE A 24 5.59 -16.08 1.32
N LEU A 25 4.87 -16.44 0.25
CA LEU A 25 5.34 -16.26 -1.13
C LEU A 25 5.52 -14.78 -1.48
N ALA A 26 4.56 -13.93 -1.11
CA ALA A 26 4.58 -12.49 -1.29
C ALA A 26 5.79 -11.84 -0.60
N LEU A 27 6.02 -12.16 0.69
CA LEU A 27 7.15 -11.65 1.47
C LEU A 27 8.49 -12.12 0.90
N SER A 28 8.57 -13.39 0.45
CA SER A 28 9.77 -13.94 -0.18
C SER A 28 10.12 -13.23 -1.49
N LEU A 29 9.13 -13.00 -2.35
CA LEU A 29 9.29 -12.24 -3.60
C LEU A 29 9.69 -10.78 -3.30
N GLY A 30 9.04 -10.14 -2.34
CA GLY A 30 9.38 -8.80 -1.88
C GLY A 30 10.82 -8.66 -1.38
N GLY A 31 11.26 -9.62 -0.56
CA GLY A 31 12.62 -9.70 -0.08
C GLY A 31 13.63 -9.84 -1.22
N LEU A 32 13.34 -10.67 -2.22
CA LEU A 32 14.16 -10.81 -3.44
C LEU A 32 14.22 -9.50 -4.21
N LEU A 33 13.09 -8.84 -4.48
CA LEU A 33 13.04 -7.55 -5.19
C LEU A 33 13.85 -6.46 -4.48
N LYS A 34 13.83 -6.44 -3.14
CA LYS A 34 14.64 -5.54 -2.32
C LYS A 34 16.13 -5.88 -2.39
N THR A 35 16.48 -7.16 -2.25
CA THR A 35 17.88 -7.63 -2.19
C THR A 35 18.56 -7.49 -3.55
N LEU A 36 17.83 -7.74 -4.64
CA LEU A 36 18.30 -7.55 -6.01
C LEU A 36 18.43 -6.07 -6.41
N GLY A 37 18.00 -5.14 -5.56
CA GLY A 37 18.10 -3.70 -5.84
C GLY A 37 17.18 -3.21 -6.97
N ILE A 38 16.17 -3.99 -7.36
CA ILE A 38 15.29 -3.68 -8.49
C ILE A 38 14.46 -2.42 -8.20
N LEU A 39 13.89 -2.32 -7.00
CA LEU A 39 13.08 -1.17 -6.58
C LEU A 39 13.91 0.13 -6.52
N PRO A 40 15.07 0.17 -5.85
CA PRO A 40 15.97 1.32 -5.90
C PRO A 40 16.41 1.71 -7.32
N ALA A 41 16.78 0.74 -8.15
CA ALA A 41 17.25 1.00 -9.53
C ALA A 41 16.14 1.60 -10.41
N LEU A 42 14.90 1.13 -10.28
CA LEU A 42 13.75 1.70 -10.98
C LEU A 42 13.49 3.15 -10.57
N LEU A 43 13.59 3.45 -9.27
CA LEU A 43 13.43 4.82 -8.80
C LEU A 43 14.58 5.74 -9.20
N GLU A 44 15.80 5.21 -9.23
CA GLU A 44 16.96 5.97 -9.70
C GLU A 44 16.81 6.35 -11.18
N GLY A 45 16.27 5.46 -12.02
CA GLY A 45 15.93 5.78 -13.42
C GLY A 45 14.82 6.82 -13.59
N MET A 46 13.92 6.96 -12.61
CA MET A 46 12.85 7.97 -12.63
C MET A 46 13.20 9.24 -11.84
N ARG A 47 14.33 9.24 -11.15
CA ARG A 47 14.74 10.26 -10.18
C ARG A 47 14.78 11.66 -10.79
N ASP A 48 15.23 11.81 -12.02
CA ASP A 48 15.35 13.13 -12.68
C ASP A 48 14.00 13.71 -13.10
N LYS A 49 12.96 12.88 -13.16
CA LYS A 49 11.58 13.32 -13.45
C LYS A 49 10.82 13.76 -12.20
N LEU A 50 11.29 13.38 -11.01
CA LEU A 50 10.66 13.69 -9.72
C LEU A 50 11.21 15.01 -9.14
N THR A 51 10.82 16.12 -9.76
CA THR A 51 11.33 17.47 -9.43
C THR A 51 10.40 18.26 -8.50
N THR A 52 9.14 17.84 -8.38
CA THR A 52 8.13 18.52 -7.56
C THR A 52 7.52 17.60 -6.50
N ALA A 53 6.97 18.17 -5.44
CA ALA A 53 6.31 17.43 -4.37
C ALA A 53 5.15 16.56 -4.90
N GLY A 54 4.32 17.11 -5.79
CA GLY A 54 3.21 16.37 -6.39
C GLY A 54 3.67 15.18 -7.22
N GLN A 55 4.73 15.33 -8.02
CA GLN A 55 5.32 14.21 -8.77
C GLN A 55 5.84 13.11 -7.85
N ALA A 56 6.54 13.48 -6.76
CA ALA A 56 7.07 12.51 -5.81
C ALA A 56 5.96 11.78 -5.04
N ILE A 57 4.91 12.48 -4.62
CA ILE A 57 3.74 11.91 -3.95
C ILE A 57 2.97 11.00 -4.91
N PHE A 58 2.72 11.45 -6.13
CA PHE A 58 2.05 10.64 -7.14
C PHE A 58 2.84 9.36 -7.46
N ALA A 59 4.15 9.47 -7.68
CA ALA A 59 4.99 8.32 -7.95
C ALA A 59 5.02 7.34 -6.77
N ALA A 60 5.16 7.84 -5.53
CA ALA A 60 5.13 7.00 -4.34
C ALA A 60 3.77 6.30 -4.17
N ALA A 61 2.66 7.01 -4.38
CA ALA A 61 1.32 6.46 -4.31
C ALA A 61 1.09 5.39 -5.38
N MET A 62 1.46 5.67 -6.64
CA MET A 62 1.31 4.71 -7.74
C MET A 62 2.21 3.49 -7.57
N SER A 63 3.41 3.65 -7.03
CA SER A 63 4.29 2.51 -6.70
C SER A 63 3.70 1.66 -5.59
N ALA A 64 3.25 2.26 -4.48
CA ALA A 64 2.61 1.53 -3.39
C ALA A 64 1.36 0.78 -3.89
N LEU A 65 0.51 1.46 -4.66
CA LEU A 65 -0.65 0.85 -5.31
C LEU A 65 -0.27 -0.33 -6.20
N SER A 66 0.73 -0.16 -7.08
CA SER A 66 1.16 -1.20 -8.00
C SER A 66 1.70 -2.42 -7.28
N ILE A 67 2.51 -2.22 -6.24
CA ILE A 67 3.02 -3.33 -5.40
C ILE A 67 1.86 -4.03 -4.71
N ASN A 68 0.87 -3.27 -4.21
CA ASN A 68 -0.29 -3.83 -3.54
C ASN A 68 -1.16 -4.66 -4.48
N VAL A 69 -1.40 -4.16 -5.69
CA VAL A 69 -2.15 -4.89 -6.73
C VAL A 69 -1.37 -6.11 -7.21
N LEU A 70 -0.05 -6.05 -7.38
CA LEU A 70 0.71 -7.19 -7.89
C LEU A 70 0.94 -8.28 -6.84
N ILE A 71 1.21 -7.88 -5.59
CA ILE A 71 1.62 -8.80 -4.53
C ILE A 71 0.46 -9.18 -3.61
N GLY A 72 -0.52 -8.28 -3.41
CA GLY A 72 -1.63 -8.49 -2.46
C GLY A 72 -1.22 -8.39 -0.99
N GLU A 73 -0.06 -7.79 -0.70
CA GLU A 73 0.49 -7.69 0.65
C GLU A 73 0.85 -6.22 0.97
N GLN A 74 0.16 -5.66 1.96
CA GLN A 74 0.26 -4.24 2.31
C GLN A 74 1.58 -3.87 2.98
N TYR A 75 2.11 -4.73 3.84
CA TYR A 75 3.29 -4.40 4.64
C TYR A 75 4.51 -4.18 3.74
N LEU A 76 4.67 -5.05 2.76
CA LEU A 76 5.72 -5.00 1.77
C LEU A 76 5.53 -3.81 0.81
N SER A 77 4.29 -3.50 0.42
CA SER A 77 4.00 -2.29 -0.35
C SER A 77 4.49 -1.02 0.35
N ILE A 78 4.17 -0.87 1.64
CA ILE A 78 4.56 0.26 2.46
C ILE A 78 6.08 0.29 2.67
N LEU A 79 6.68 -0.86 3.00
CA LEU A 79 8.10 -0.97 3.29
C LEU A 79 8.96 -0.68 2.06
N LEU A 80 8.62 -1.28 0.91
CA LEU A 80 9.36 -1.06 -0.33
C LEU A 80 9.20 0.38 -0.82
N SER A 81 7.97 0.89 -0.90
CA SER A 81 7.72 2.25 -1.36
C SER A 81 8.32 3.29 -0.42
N GLY A 82 8.16 3.11 0.89
CA GLY A 82 8.72 4.01 1.91
C GLY A 82 10.24 4.06 1.86
N THR A 83 10.92 2.91 1.78
CA THR A 83 12.39 2.88 1.71
C THR A 83 12.92 3.43 0.39
N ALA A 84 12.25 3.13 -0.71
CA ALA A 84 12.69 3.52 -2.05
C ALA A 84 12.48 5.03 -2.30
N PHE A 85 11.37 5.63 -1.85
CA PHE A 85 11.09 7.06 -2.07
C PHE A 85 11.67 8.00 -1.00
N ARG A 86 12.14 7.49 0.15
CA ARG A 86 12.74 8.31 1.23
C ARG A 86 13.82 9.29 0.73
N PRO A 87 14.82 8.87 -0.08
CA PRO A 87 15.85 9.80 -0.58
C PRO A 87 15.28 10.90 -1.48
N THR A 88 14.22 10.60 -2.25
CA THR A 88 13.57 11.58 -3.14
C THR A 88 12.84 12.65 -2.33
N PHE A 89 12.14 12.26 -1.26
CA PHE A 89 11.43 13.20 -0.39
C PHE A 89 12.41 14.08 0.38
N GLU A 90 13.52 13.52 0.87
CA GLU A 90 14.60 14.28 1.52
C GLU A 90 15.23 15.30 0.55
N ARG A 91 15.54 14.89 -0.69
CA ARG A 91 16.08 15.79 -1.73
C ARG A 91 15.14 16.96 -2.05
N LEU A 92 13.83 16.72 -2.03
CA LEU A 92 12.81 17.75 -2.26
C LEU A 92 12.50 18.58 -1.01
N SER A 93 13.25 18.39 0.09
CA SER A 93 13.05 19.07 1.38
C SER A 93 11.63 18.87 1.94
N LEU A 94 11.03 17.70 1.70
CA LEU A 94 9.71 17.33 2.21
C LEU A 94 9.85 16.67 3.58
N HIS A 95 8.93 17.00 4.49
CA HIS A 95 8.89 16.34 5.78
C HIS A 95 8.52 14.85 5.61
N PRO A 96 9.15 13.91 6.33
CA PRO A 96 8.88 12.46 6.23
C PRO A 96 7.40 12.08 6.42
N LYS A 97 6.65 12.92 7.15
CA LYS A 97 5.19 12.80 7.32
C LYS A 97 4.44 12.73 5.97
N ASN A 98 4.89 13.47 4.95
CA ASN A 98 4.23 13.43 3.64
C ASN A 98 4.38 12.06 2.99
N LEU A 99 5.58 11.47 3.07
CA LEU A 99 5.84 10.13 2.55
C LEU A 99 5.01 9.09 3.31
N SER A 100 5.04 9.15 4.65
CA SER A 100 4.28 8.24 5.52
C SER A 100 2.78 8.30 5.24
N ARG A 101 2.21 9.50 5.11
CA ARG A 101 0.80 9.65 4.72
C ARG A 101 0.52 9.06 3.34
N THR A 102 1.39 9.34 2.37
CA THR A 102 1.21 8.87 0.99
C THR A 102 1.19 7.36 0.89
N ILE A 103 2.13 6.67 1.54
CA ILE A 103 2.21 5.21 1.53
C ILE A 103 1.10 4.56 2.36
N GLU A 104 0.58 5.24 3.39
CA GLU A 104 -0.56 4.74 4.16
C GLU A 104 -1.86 4.79 3.33
N ASP A 105 -2.11 5.92 2.67
CA ASP A 105 -3.30 6.11 1.83
C ASP A 105 -3.25 5.19 0.59
N ALA A 106 -2.09 5.00 -0.03
CA ALA A 106 -1.97 4.17 -1.24
C ALA A 106 -1.69 2.68 -0.97
N GLY A 107 -1.05 2.37 0.15
CA GLY A 107 -0.67 1.01 0.56
C GLY A 107 -1.68 0.38 1.49
N THR A 108 -2.02 1.02 2.62
CA THR A 108 -2.96 0.44 3.59
C THR A 108 -4.39 0.54 3.09
N VAL A 109 -4.82 1.75 2.72
CA VAL A 109 -6.24 2.03 2.49
C VAL A 109 -6.77 1.41 1.19
N ILE A 110 -5.91 1.16 0.19
CA ILE A 110 -6.32 0.48 -1.05
C ILE A 110 -6.27 -1.05 -0.94
N ASN A 111 -5.53 -1.61 0.03
CA ASN A 111 -5.36 -3.08 0.13
C ASN A 111 -6.68 -3.87 0.13
N PRO A 112 -7.75 -3.43 0.83
CA PRO A 112 -9.06 -4.09 0.79
C PRO A 112 -9.71 -4.20 -0.59
N LEU A 113 -9.32 -3.38 -1.57
CA LEU A 113 -9.88 -3.39 -2.92
C LEU A 113 -9.29 -4.48 -3.82
N VAL A 114 -8.15 -5.05 -3.42
CA VAL A 114 -7.43 -6.04 -4.23
C VAL A 114 -8.00 -7.44 -3.92
N PRO A 115 -8.63 -8.14 -4.88
CA PRO A 115 -9.36 -9.38 -4.60
C PRO A 115 -8.52 -10.52 -4.01
N TRP A 116 -7.25 -10.56 -4.36
CA TRP A 116 -6.29 -11.55 -3.90
C TRP A 116 -5.41 -11.03 -2.75
N SER A 117 -5.69 -9.86 -2.19
CA SER A 117 -4.95 -9.40 -1.02
C SER A 117 -5.42 -10.06 0.26
N VAL A 118 -4.55 -10.06 1.26
CA VAL A 118 -4.87 -10.58 2.60
C VAL A 118 -6.14 -9.93 3.17
N CYS A 119 -6.25 -8.61 3.08
CA CYS A 119 -7.42 -7.88 3.59
C CYS A 119 -8.65 -8.10 2.73
N GLY A 120 -8.51 -8.11 1.40
CA GLY A 120 -9.63 -8.34 0.48
C GLY A 120 -10.25 -9.73 0.67
N VAL A 121 -9.41 -10.77 0.72
CA VAL A 121 -9.82 -12.14 1.02
C VAL A 121 -10.47 -12.22 2.40
N PHE A 122 -9.86 -11.60 3.43
CA PHE A 122 -10.43 -11.62 4.77
C PHE A 122 -11.83 -10.98 4.83
N ILE A 123 -12.02 -9.80 4.23
CA ILE A 123 -13.30 -9.09 4.20
C ILE A 123 -14.33 -9.89 3.41
N SER A 124 -13.94 -10.44 2.26
CA SER A 124 -14.83 -11.24 1.42
C SER A 124 -15.35 -12.47 2.16
N GLN A 125 -14.48 -13.16 2.90
CA GLN A 125 -14.85 -14.32 3.73
C GLN A 125 -15.67 -13.93 4.97
N ALA A 126 -15.40 -12.76 5.56
CA ALA A 126 -16.12 -12.27 6.72
C ALA A 126 -17.55 -11.85 6.37
N LEU A 127 -17.73 -11.14 5.25
CA LEU A 127 -19.01 -10.62 4.78
C LEU A 127 -19.78 -11.61 3.87
N GLU A 128 -19.13 -12.68 3.42
CA GLU A 128 -19.65 -13.63 2.43
C GLU A 128 -20.05 -12.97 1.10
N VAL A 129 -19.37 -11.86 0.78
CA VAL A 129 -19.58 -11.06 -0.44
C VAL A 129 -18.26 -11.00 -1.22
N PRO A 130 -18.24 -11.33 -2.52
CA PRO A 130 -17.05 -11.20 -3.35
C PRO A 130 -16.48 -9.78 -3.34
N VAL A 131 -15.15 -9.65 -3.41
CA VAL A 131 -14.48 -8.33 -3.43
C VAL A 131 -15.03 -7.41 -4.52
N LEU A 132 -15.25 -7.94 -5.72
CA LEU A 132 -15.77 -7.18 -6.87
C LEU A 132 -17.17 -6.59 -6.62
N GLU A 133 -17.97 -7.18 -5.72
CA GLU A 133 -19.31 -6.70 -5.40
C GLU A 133 -19.30 -5.57 -4.37
N TYR A 134 -18.43 -5.64 -3.35
CA TYR A 134 -18.32 -4.54 -2.38
C TYR A 134 -17.43 -3.40 -2.86
N LEU A 135 -16.54 -3.66 -3.82
CA LEU A 135 -15.55 -2.71 -4.35
C LEU A 135 -16.15 -1.34 -4.74
N PRO A 136 -17.30 -1.24 -5.45
CA PRO A 136 -17.91 0.06 -5.78
C PRO A 136 -18.35 0.87 -4.55
N TYR A 137 -18.64 0.22 -3.43
CA TYR A 137 -19.13 0.85 -2.20
C TYR A 137 -18.01 1.29 -1.25
N ALA A 138 -16.76 0.93 -1.55
CA ALA A 138 -15.59 1.28 -0.75
C ALA A 138 -15.11 2.72 -1.01
N PHE A 139 -16.04 3.69 -0.95
CA PHE A 139 -15.80 5.10 -1.29
C PHE A 139 -14.63 5.73 -0.54
N PHE A 140 -14.45 5.37 0.72
CA PHE A 140 -13.33 5.86 1.53
C PHE A 140 -11.98 5.55 0.89
N CYS A 141 -11.84 4.36 0.30
CA CYS A 141 -10.57 3.91 -0.27
C CYS A 141 -10.18 4.75 -1.49
N TYR A 142 -11.14 4.99 -2.38
CA TYR A 142 -10.94 5.85 -3.54
C TYR A 142 -10.72 7.30 -3.15
N LEU A 143 -11.51 7.81 -2.21
CA LEU A 143 -11.44 9.20 -1.80
C LEU A 143 -10.12 9.51 -1.09
N SER A 144 -9.64 8.63 -0.22
CA SER A 144 -8.33 8.77 0.43
C SER A 144 -7.22 8.90 -0.62
N LEU A 145 -7.14 7.97 -1.58
CA LEU A 145 -6.13 8.01 -2.63
C LEU A 145 -6.26 9.27 -3.51
N LEU A 146 -7.48 9.61 -3.93
CA LEU A 146 -7.74 10.77 -4.77
C LEU A 146 -7.38 12.08 -4.08
N LEU A 147 -7.75 12.24 -2.79
CA LEU A 147 -7.41 13.41 -2.00
C LEU A 147 -5.90 13.52 -1.80
N THR A 148 -5.20 12.41 -1.59
CA THR A 148 -3.74 12.43 -1.41
C THR A 148 -3.01 12.84 -2.69
N ILE A 149 -3.48 12.40 -3.85
CA ILE A 149 -2.94 12.88 -5.14
C ILE A 149 -3.27 14.37 -5.33
N LEU A 150 -4.51 14.79 -5.08
CA LEU A 150 -4.96 16.18 -5.25
C LEU A 150 -4.20 17.15 -4.34
N PHE A 151 -4.02 16.79 -3.07
CA PHE A 151 -3.24 17.58 -2.11
C PHE A 151 -1.74 17.56 -2.43
N GLY A 152 -1.24 16.46 -2.99
CA GLY A 152 0.12 16.37 -3.52
C GLY A 152 0.41 17.42 -4.58
N PHE A 153 -0.49 17.60 -5.56
CA PHE A 153 -0.32 18.56 -6.64
C PHE A 153 -0.70 20.00 -6.27
N SER A 154 -1.74 20.19 -5.46
CA SER A 154 -2.17 21.52 -5.03
C SER A 154 -1.24 22.14 -3.98
N GLY A 155 -0.38 21.35 -3.34
CA GLY A 155 0.54 21.82 -2.30
C GLY A 155 -0.15 22.07 -0.95
N ILE A 156 -1.46 21.91 -0.88
CA ILE A 156 -2.24 22.05 0.35
C ILE A 156 -1.88 20.87 1.27
N THR A 157 -1.58 21.14 2.54
CA THR A 157 -1.13 20.16 3.57
C THR A 157 0.28 19.58 3.42
N ILE A 158 1.08 20.04 2.46
CA ILE A 158 2.47 19.58 2.30
C ILE A 158 3.39 20.23 3.34
N SER A 159 3.88 19.42 4.29
CA SER A 159 4.86 19.87 5.29
C SER A 159 6.27 19.83 4.70
N ARG A 160 7.04 20.91 4.83
CA ARG A 160 8.47 20.92 4.44
C ARG A 160 9.35 20.72 5.66
N LEU A 161 10.58 20.26 5.45
CA LEU A 161 11.57 20.25 6.52
C LEU A 161 11.87 21.70 6.92
N ASP A 162 11.81 22.00 8.22
CA ASP A 162 12.28 23.27 8.73
C ASP A 162 13.77 23.39 8.40
N LYS A 163 14.16 24.52 7.79
CA LYS A 163 15.56 24.90 7.75
C LYS A 163 16.00 25.07 9.20
N GLN A 164 16.73 24.11 9.75
CA GLN A 164 17.55 24.38 10.92
C GLN A 164 18.54 25.48 10.51
N SER A 165 18.25 26.70 10.99
CA SER A 165 19.18 27.82 11.03
C SER A 165 20.30 27.56 12.02
#